data_AF-A0A1A2MVR3-F1
#
_entry.id   AF-A0A1A2MVR3-F1
#
_cell.length_a   1.000
_cell.length_b   1.000
_cell.length_c   1.000
_cell.angle_alpha   90.00
_cell.angle_beta   90.00
_cell.angle_gamma   90.00
#
_symmetry.space_group_name_H-M   'P 1'
#
loop_
_entity.id
_entity.type
_entity.pdbx_description
1 polymer ?
#
loop_
_entity_poly.entity_id
_entity_poly.type
_entity_poly.pdbx_seq_one_letter_code
_entity_poly.pdbx_strand_id
1 'polypeptide(L)'
;MADGDSSSNLLVIFGITGDLARKMTYRALYRLEARKLLDVPIIGVASDDIPLEKLVDRAREAVKASGEEFDDAVFDRLADRLSYLHGDVTDEELYGRLAKEIGKDSRPLYYLEMPPSLFAPIVENLAKADLLECARVAVEKPFGHDLASARDLNTRLRAVLDENQILRVDHFLGKQPVEELQYLRFANNGLAKLWDRDSVSEIHITMAEDFGIEDRGKFYDAVGALRDVVQNHLLQVLALVAMEPPVGPSADDLNDKKAEVFRAMPALDPERCVRGQYRGYTDVDGVAKDSQTETYIALRTEIDNWRWAGVPIFLRAGKALPEKVTEVRMFLHHVPGFSFLPNRRPPEPNQIVLRIDPDPGMRLQLSAQVGDAWHDVHLDSSFAEDLGEAVRPYERLLYAALTGDRQLFAREDAIEETWRIVQPVLDKPGRIHHYDPGSWGPDAAQSLLHGHRSWQEPWLPKQTSSQ
;
A
#
# COMPACT_ATOMS: atom_id res chain seq x y z
N MET A 1 -23.91 -5.79 9.95
CA MET A 1 -24.75 -6.45 8.93
C MET A 1 -24.47 -5.70 7.65
N ALA A 2 -23.74 -6.30 6.70
CA ALA A 2 -23.56 -5.71 5.39
C ALA A 2 -24.92 -5.69 4.70
N ASP A 3 -25.30 -4.57 4.10
CA ASP A 3 -26.45 -4.52 3.20
C ASP A 3 -26.27 -5.58 2.12
N GLY A 4 -27.06 -6.64 2.16
CA GLY A 4 -26.95 -7.80 1.26
C GLY A 4 -27.26 -7.51 -0.20
N ASP A 5 -27.40 -6.24 -0.59
CA ASP A 5 -27.83 -5.79 -1.92
C ASP A 5 -26.70 -5.07 -2.69
N SER A 6 -25.49 -4.93 -2.11
CA SER A 6 -24.39 -4.18 -2.73
C SER A 6 -23.34 -5.03 -3.46
N SER A 7 -23.33 -6.36 -3.34
CA SER A 7 -22.29 -7.19 -3.97
C SER A 7 -22.41 -7.21 -5.50
N SER A 8 -21.26 -7.17 -6.16
CA SER A 8 -21.15 -7.39 -7.61
C SER A 8 -21.45 -8.85 -7.93
N ASN A 9 -22.10 -9.09 -9.07
CA ASN A 9 -22.49 -10.44 -9.52
C ASN A 9 -21.75 -10.89 -10.79
N LEU A 10 -20.79 -10.09 -11.26
CA LEU A 10 -19.96 -10.33 -12.42
C LEU A 10 -18.60 -9.65 -12.23
N LEU A 11 -17.50 -10.33 -12.56
CA LEU A 11 -16.17 -9.76 -12.57
C LEU A 11 -15.68 -9.63 -14.02
N VAL A 12 -15.25 -8.44 -14.42
CA VAL A 12 -14.69 -8.18 -15.76
C VAL A 12 -13.27 -7.64 -15.58
N ILE A 13 -12.28 -8.36 -16.11
CA ILE A 13 -10.87 -8.03 -15.92
C ILE A 13 -10.25 -7.57 -17.23
N PHE A 14 -9.94 -6.28 -17.33
CA PHE A 14 -9.18 -5.72 -18.43
C PHE A 14 -7.69 -5.89 -18.16
N GLY A 15 -6.96 -6.48 -19.11
CA GLY A 15 -5.53 -6.77 -18.97
C GLY A 15 -5.23 -8.17 -18.45
N ILE A 16 -6.17 -9.11 -18.58
CA ILE A 16 -6.07 -10.47 -18.03
C ILE A 16 -4.87 -11.28 -18.55
N THR A 17 -4.26 -10.88 -19.66
CA THR A 17 -3.05 -11.50 -20.23
C THR A 17 -1.74 -10.86 -19.75
N GLY A 18 -1.82 -9.80 -18.94
CA GLY A 18 -0.68 -9.00 -18.50
C GLY A 18 0.15 -9.62 -17.38
N ASP A 19 1.24 -8.94 -17.04
CA ASP A 19 2.17 -9.41 -16.00
C ASP A 19 1.56 -9.41 -14.60
N LEU A 20 0.71 -8.44 -14.27
CA LEU A 20 0.02 -8.41 -12.99
C LEU A 20 -0.93 -9.61 -12.84
N ALA A 21 -1.67 -9.91 -13.91
CA ALA A 21 -2.55 -11.06 -13.97
C ALA A 21 -1.81 -12.37 -13.65
N ARG A 22 -0.68 -12.57 -14.34
CA ARG A 22 0.21 -13.72 -14.20
C ARG A 22 0.85 -13.81 -12.81
N LYS A 23 1.35 -12.71 -12.26
CA LYS A 23 2.08 -12.71 -10.98
C LYS A 23 1.13 -12.80 -9.77
N MET A 24 -0.04 -12.16 -9.84
CA MET A 24 -0.89 -11.92 -8.67
C MET A 24 -2.37 -12.31 -8.87
N THR A 25 -3.01 -11.87 -9.95
CA THR A 25 -4.48 -11.92 -10.09
C THR A 25 -5.01 -13.36 -10.19
N TYR A 26 -4.43 -14.22 -11.04
CA TYR A 26 -4.86 -15.62 -11.15
C TYR A 26 -4.70 -16.39 -9.84
N ARG A 27 -3.58 -16.17 -9.14
CA ARG A 27 -3.34 -16.75 -7.82
C ARG A 27 -4.39 -16.31 -6.81
N ALA A 28 -4.74 -15.02 -6.80
CA ALA A 28 -5.75 -14.48 -5.90
C ALA A 28 -7.14 -15.08 -6.19
N LEU A 29 -7.55 -15.15 -7.46
CA LEU A 29 -8.80 -15.79 -7.87
C LEU A 29 -8.86 -17.27 -7.48
N TYR A 30 -7.76 -18.00 -7.67
CA TYR A 30 -7.63 -19.40 -7.26
C TYR A 30 -7.84 -19.58 -5.76
N ARG A 31 -7.24 -18.73 -4.91
CA ARG A 31 -7.43 -18.80 -3.46
C ARG A 31 -8.85 -18.45 -3.04
N LEU A 32 -9.50 -17.48 -3.69
CA LEU A 32 -10.91 -17.17 -3.45
C LEU A 32 -11.82 -18.36 -3.82
N GLU A 33 -11.55 -19.05 -4.93
CA GLU A 33 -12.26 -20.26 -5.33
C GLU A 33 -12.02 -21.43 -4.34
N ALA A 34 -10.78 -21.61 -3.87
CA ALA A 34 -10.43 -22.61 -2.86
C ALA A 34 -11.21 -22.40 -1.56
N ARG A 35 -11.39 -21.12 -1.16
CA ARG A 35 -12.15 -20.69 0.02
C ARG A 35 -13.65 -20.60 -0.22
N LYS A 36 -14.14 -20.89 -1.44
CA LYS A 36 -15.55 -20.78 -1.86
C LYS A 36 -16.13 -19.37 -1.65
N LEU A 37 -15.28 -18.35 -1.81
CA LEU A 37 -15.65 -16.93 -1.74
C LEU A 37 -15.90 -16.32 -3.12
N LEU A 38 -15.57 -17.05 -4.19
CA LEU A 38 -15.83 -16.66 -5.56
C LEU A 38 -17.10 -17.38 -6.06
N ASP A 39 -18.16 -16.62 -6.32
CA ASP A 39 -19.46 -17.12 -6.77
C ASP A 39 -19.95 -16.49 -8.08
N VAL A 40 -19.16 -15.58 -8.66
CA VAL A 40 -19.50 -14.83 -9.88
C VAL A 40 -18.82 -15.39 -11.13
N PRO A 41 -19.39 -15.20 -12.33
CA PRO A 41 -18.67 -15.39 -13.60
C PRO A 41 -17.53 -14.36 -13.75
N ILE A 42 -16.52 -14.71 -14.55
CA ILE A 42 -15.34 -13.87 -14.83
C ILE A 42 -15.19 -13.71 -16.34
N ILE A 43 -15.20 -12.47 -16.82
CA ILE A 43 -14.89 -12.13 -18.22
C ILE A 43 -13.49 -11.54 -18.27
N GLY A 44 -12.55 -12.26 -18.88
CA GLY A 44 -11.23 -11.73 -19.20
C GLY A 44 -11.26 -10.90 -20.49
N VAL A 45 -10.63 -9.74 -20.49
CA VAL A 45 -10.54 -8.85 -21.67
C VAL A 45 -9.08 -8.49 -21.92
N ALA A 46 -8.59 -8.72 -23.15
CA ALA A 46 -7.26 -8.28 -23.57
C ALA A 46 -7.14 -8.17 -25.10
N SER A 47 -6.02 -7.64 -25.59
CA SER A 47 -5.75 -7.50 -27.03
C SER A 47 -5.31 -8.80 -27.70
N ASP A 48 -4.77 -9.78 -26.95
CA ASP A 48 -4.29 -11.05 -27.50
C ASP A 48 -5.44 -11.80 -28.19
N ASP A 49 -5.31 -12.08 -29.50
CA ASP A 49 -6.23 -12.97 -30.22
C ASP A 49 -5.88 -14.44 -29.91
N ILE A 50 -6.39 -14.92 -28.78
CA ILE A 50 -6.22 -16.30 -28.31
C ILE A 50 -7.57 -16.92 -27.97
N PRO A 51 -7.71 -18.26 -28.12
CA PRO A 51 -8.90 -18.96 -27.68
C PRO A 51 -8.91 -19.10 -26.15
N LEU A 52 -10.11 -19.30 -25.55
CA LEU A 52 -10.30 -19.40 -24.11
C LEU A 52 -9.42 -20.49 -23.47
N GLU A 53 -9.26 -21.63 -24.14
CA GLU A 53 -8.44 -22.75 -23.65
C GLU A 53 -7.00 -22.29 -23.41
N LYS A 54 -6.48 -21.39 -24.26
CA LYS A 54 -5.13 -20.85 -24.09
C LYS A 54 -5.03 -19.89 -22.90
N LEU A 55 -6.10 -19.15 -22.61
CA LEU A 55 -6.18 -18.31 -21.41
C LEU A 55 -6.21 -19.18 -20.15
N VAL A 56 -7.00 -20.26 -20.17
CA VAL A 56 -7.09 -21.23 -19.07
C VAL A 56 -5.73 -21.89 -18.83
N ASP A 57 -4.99 -22.27 -19.88
CA ASP A 57 -3.62 -22.77 -19.74
C ASP A 57 -2.69 -21.74 -19.08
N ARG A 58 -2.77 -20.47 -19.51
CA ARG A 58 -1.98 -19.37 -18.90
C ARG A 58 -2.30 -19.21 -17.42
N ALA A 59 -3.58 -19.24 -17.06
CA ALA A 59 -4.03 -19.17 -15.67
C ALA A 59 -3.50 -20.37 -14.84
N ARG A 60 -3.57 -21.58 -15.40
CA ARG A 60 -3.07 -22.81 -14.77
C ARG A 60 -1.58 -22.72 -14.46
N GLU A 61 -0.79 -22.32 -15.45
CA GLU A 61 0.66 -22.17 -15.29
C GLU A 61 1.01 -21.03 -14.32
N ALA A 62 0.27 -19.91 -14.35
CA ALA A 62 0.46 -18.81 -13.41
C ALA A 62 0.24 -19.24 -11.95
N VAL A 63 -0.84 -19.99 -11.67
CA VAL A 63 -1.12 -20.51 -10.32
C VAL A 63 -0.02 -21.48 -9.89
N LYS A 64 0.37 -22.44 -10.73
CA LYS A 64 1.45 -23.40 -10.44
C LYS A 64 2.80 -22.71 -10.17
N ALA A 65 3.17 -21.74 -11.01
CA ALA A 65 4.43 -21.01 -10.88
C ALA A 65 4.49 -20.14 -9.61
N SER A 66 3.34 -19.83 -9.00
CA SER A 66 3.26 -19.00 -7.79
C SER A 66 3.65 -19.72 -6.49
N GLY A 67 3.85 -21.05 -6.56
CA GLY A 67 4.18 -21.91 -5.42
C GLY A 67 2.99 -22.26 -4.52
N GLU A 68 1.75 -22.00 -4.96
CA GLU A 68 0.54 -22.48 -4.28
C GLU A 68 0.40 -24.00 -4.39
N GLU A 69 -0.20 -24.64 -3.38
CA GLU A 69 -0.65 -26.01 -3.51
C GLU A 69 -1.77 -26.08 -4.55
N PHE A 70 -1.57 -26.92 -5.58
CA PHE A 70 -2.44 -26.97 -6.74
C PHE A 70 -3.41 -28.16 -6.66
N ASP A 71 -4.68 -27.87 -6.40
CA ASP A 71 -5.83 -28.77 -6.53
C ASP A 71 -6.55 -28.55 -7.87
N ASP A 72 -6.56 -29.60 -8.71
CA ASP A 72 -7.24 -29.63 -10.01
C ASP A 72 -8.75 -29.34 -9.89
N ALA A 73 -9.44 -29.87 -8.89
CA ALA A 73 -10.88 -29.69 -8.75
C ALA A 73 -11.24 -28.24 -8.36
N VAL A 74 -10.35 -27.54 -7.65
CA VAL A 74 -10.49 -26.09 -7.41
C VAL A 74 -10.27 -25.32 -8.70
N PHE A 75 -9.22 -25.65 -9.44
CA PHE A 75 -8.89 -24.95 -10.67
C PHE A 75 -9.97 -25.14 -11.75
N ASP A 76 -10.50 -26.34 -11.90
CA ASP A 76 -11.53 -26.63 -12.90
C ASP A 76 -12.80 -25.81 -12.62
N ARG A 77 -13.21 -25.63 -11.36
CA ARG A 77 -14.30 -24.70 -11.00
C ARG A 77 -13.98 -23.24 -11.35
N LEU A 78 -12.74 -22.80 -11.16
CA LEU A 78 -12.31 -21.46 -11.57
C LEU A 78 -12.36 -21.32 -13.10
N ALA A 79 -11.89 -22.33 -13.83
CA ALA A 79 -11.91 -22.37 -15.29
C ALA A 79 -13.34 -22.33 -15.84
N ASP A 80 -14.28 -23.05 -15.21
CA ASP A 80 -15.70 -23.05 -15.59
C ASP A 80 -16.37 -21.67 -15.45
N ARG A 81 -15.79 -20.75 -14.65
CA ARG A 81 -16.28 -19.38 -14.50
C ARG A 81 -15.69 -18.40 -15.52
N LEU A 82 -14.60 -18.77 -16.19
CA LEU A 82 -13.85 -17.88 -17.07
C LEU A 82 -14.43 -17.89 -18.48
N SER A 83 -14.67 -16.70 -19.01
CA SER A 83 -14.83 -16.45 -20.44
C SER A 83 -13.79 -15.41 -20.90
N TYR A 84 -13.61 -15.27 -22.21
CA TYR A 84 -12.60 -14.39 -22.78
C TYR A 84 -13.13 -13.60 -23.96
N LEU A 85 -12.82 -12.31 -23.98
CA LEU A 85 -13.13 -11.40 -25.07
C LEU A 85 -11.85 -10.70 -25.53
N HIS A 86 -11.44 -10.96 -26.77
CA HIS A 86 -10.31 -10.26 -27.37
C HIS A 86 -10.74 -8.96 -28.06
N GLY A 87 -9.94 -7.91 -27.99
CA GLY A 87 -10.10 -6.69 -28.78
C GLY A 87 -9.31 -5.49 -28.25
N ASP A 88 -9.32 -4.40 -29.02
CA ASP A 88 -8.72 -3.15 -28.60
C ASP A 88 -9.68 -2.37 -27.67
N VAL A 89 -9.16 -1.93 -26.53
CA VAL A 89 -9.90 -1.15 -25.54
C VAL A 89 -10.18 0.29 -25.99
N THR A 90 -9.54 0.76 -27.05
CA THR A 90 -9.91 2.04 -27.66
C THR A 90 -11.04 1.92 -28.67
N ASP A 91 -11.42 0.70 -29.07
CA ASP A 91 -12.41 0.45 -30.12
C ASP A 91 -13.81 0.20 -29.54
N GLU A 92 -14.80 0.97 -30.01
CA GLU A 92 -16.19 0.88 -29.54
C GLU A 92 -16.84 -0.50 -29.83
N GLU A 93 -16.36 -1.23 -30.83
CA GLU A 93 -16.85 -2.58 -31.17
C GLU A 93 -16.63 -3.60 -30.04
N LEU A 94 -15.53 -3.48 -29.29
CA LEU A 94 -15.27 -4.33 -28.12
C LEU A 94 -16.40 -4.20 -27.10
N TYR A 95 -16.81 -2.97 -26.81
CA TYR A 95 -17.83 -2.67 -25.80
C TYR A 95 -19.23 -3.08 -26.27
N GLY A 96 -19.50 -3.00 -27.58
CA GLY A 96 -20.73 -3.55 -28.16
C GLY A 96 -20.82 -5.08 -28.07
N ARG A 97 -19.69 -5.80 -28.12
CA ARG A 97 -19.64 -7.24 -27.83
C ARG A 97 -19.76 -7.51 -26.33
N LEU A 98 -19.05 -6.76 -25.49
CA LEU A 98 -19.13 -6.89 -24.04
C LEU A 98 -20.56 -6.68 -23.53
N ALA A 99 -21.30 -5.71 -24.06
CA ALA A 99 -22.69 -5.46 -23.71
C ALA A 99 -23.65 -6.62 -24.05
N LYS A 100 -23.27 -7.55 -24.93
CA LYS A 100 -24.06 -8.76 -25.20
C LYS A 100 -23.82 -9.86 -24.15
N GLU A 101 -22.64 -9.86 -23.54
CA GLU A 101 -22.26 -10.79 -22.46
C GLU A 101 -22.78 -10.31 -21.10
N ILE A 102 -22.91 -8.99 -20.91
CA ILE A 102 -23.39 -8.38 -19.67
C ILE A 102 -24.92 -8.22 -19.73
N GLY A 103 -25.65 -8.98 -18.92
CA GLY A 103 -27.10 -8.85 -18.82
C GLY A 103 -27.51 -7.55 -18.12
N LYS A 104 -28.74 -7.07 -18.35
CA LYS A 104 -29.25 -5.79 -17.82
C LYS A 104 -29.33 -5.73 -16.29
N ASP A 105 -29.50 -6.87 -15.61
CA ASP A 105 -29.54 -6.95 -14.14
C ASP A 105 -28.15 -7.19 -13.52
N SER A 106 -27.08 -7.03 -14.31
CA SER A 106 -25.71 -7.23 -13.83
C SER A 106 -25.26 -6.04 -13.00
N ARG A 107 -24.45 -6.31 -11.97
CA ARG A 107 -23.72 -5.33 -11.15
C ARG A 107 -22.23 -5.62 -11.31
N PRO A 108 -21.63 -5.26 -12.46
CA PRO A 108 -20.28 -5.66 -12.79
C PRO A 108 -19.25 -4.94 -11.90
N LEU A 109 -18.22 -5.68 -11.49
CA LEU A 109 -16.96 -5.11 -11.06
C LEU A 109 -16.01 -5.13 -12.26
N TYR A 110 -15.63 -3.95 -12.75
CA TYR A 110 -14.58 -3.79 -13.75
C TYR A 110 -13.25 -3.61 -13.06
N TYR A 111 -12.34 -4.56 -13.20
CA TYR A 111 -10.98 -4.50 -12.67
C TYR A 111 -10.00 -4.18 -13.80
N LEU A 112 -9.34 -3.01 -13.70
CA LEU A 112 -8.46 -2.48 -14.73
C LEU A 112 -6.99 -2.67 -14.32
N GLU A 113 -6.41 -3.80 -14.71
CA GLU A 113 -4.97 -4.09 -14.57
C GLU A 113 -4.19 -3.73 -15.86
N MET A 114 -4.47 -2.54 -16.38
CA MET A 114 -3.95 -2.00 -17.64
C MET A 114 -3.05 -0.77 -17.39
N PRO A 115 -2.27 -0.33 -18.40
CA PRO A 115 -1.56 0.94 -18.34
C PRO A 115 -2.48 2.12 -17.97
N PRO A 116 -2.06 3.06 -17.09
CA PRO A 116 -2.92 4.15 -16.59
C PRO A 116 -3.51 5.06 -17.66
N SER A 117 -2.81 5.23 -18.79
CA SER A 117 -3.30 6.01 -19.93
C SER A 117 -4.59 5.44 -20.54
N LEU A 118 -4.92 4.18 -20.26
CA LEU A 118 -6.10 3.49 -20.78
C LEU A 118 -7.28 3.49 -19.79
N PHE A 119 -7.10 3.89 -18.53
CA PHE A 119 -8.18 3.88 -17.54
C PHE A 119 -9.37 4.74 -17.96
N ALA A 120 -9.13 6.01 -18.28
CA ALA A 120 -10.20 6.91 -18.68
C ALA A 120 -10.83 6.50 -20.04
N PRO A 121 -10.06 6.16 -21.10
CA PRO A 121 -10.66 5.61 -22.33
C PRO A 121 -11.56 4.40 -22.11
N ILE A 122 -11.14 3.45 -21.25
CA ILE A 122 -11.96 2.27 -20.93
C ILE A 122 -13.27 2.67 -20.27
N VAL A 123 -13.20 3.52 -19.24
CA VAL A 123 -14.37 3.95 -18.47
C VAL A 123 -15.32 4.81 -19.32
N GLU A 124 -14.79 5.69 -20.17
CA GLU A 124 -15.57 6.48 -21.12
C GLU A 124 -16.30 5.60 -22.14
N ASN A 125 -15.65 4.54 -22.65
CA ASN A 125 -16.29 3.60 -23.56
C ASN A 125 -17.33 2.71 -22.86
N LEU A 126 -17.09 2.30 -21.61
CA LEU A 126 -18.12 1.64 -20.78
C LEU A 126 -19.35 2.54 -20.60
N ALA A 127 -19.14 3.84 -20.35
CA ALA A 127 -20.23 4.81 -20.22
C ALA A 127 -21.04 4.95 -21.52
N LYS A 128 -20.37 5.08 -22.67
CA LYS A 128 -21.03 5.16 -23.99
C LYS A 128 -21.85 3.92 -24.32
N ALA A 129 -21.43 2.75 -23.83
CA ALA A 129 -22.11 1.47 -24.03
C ALA A 129 -23.20 1.19 -22.99
N ASP A 130 -23.47 2.14 -22.07
CA ASP A 130 -24.46 2.00 -20.98
C ASP A 130 -24.14 0.83 -20.04
N LEU A 131 -22.85 0.63 -19.76
CA LEU A 131 -22.33 -0.49 -18.95
C LEU A 131 -21.91 -0.08 -17.53
N LEU A 132 -22.20 1.14 -17.09
CA LEU A 132 -21.78 1.64 -15.77
C LEU A 132 -22.90 1.66 -14.72
N GLU A 133 -24.14 1.35 -15.10
CA GLU A 133 -25.26 1.29 -14.16
C GLU A 133 -25.00 0.21 -13.11
N CYS A 134 -25.07 0.57 -11.83
CA CYS A 134 -24.76 -0.31 -10.69
C CYS A 134 -23.37 -0.96 -10.72
N ALA A 135 -22.44 -0.45 -11.53
CA ALA A 135 -21.09 -0.98 -11.65
C ALA A 135 -20.15 -0.41 -10.59
N ARG A 136 -19.04 -1.11 -10.34
CA ARG A 136 -17.84 -0.54 -9.73
C ARG A 136 -16.67 -0.67 -10.68
N VAL A 137 -15.74 0.26 -10.60
CA VAL A 137 -14.50 0.26 -11.37
C VAL A 137 -13.32 0.29 -10.40
N ALA A 138 -12.59 -0.81 -10.36
CA ALA A 138 -11.33 -0.93 -9.66
C ALA A 138 -10.17 -0.61 -10.61
N VAL A 139 -9.37 0.39 -10.25
CA VAL A 139 -8.21 0.85 -11.04
C VAL A 139 -6.92 0.56 -10.28
N GLU A 140 -5.93 0.03 -10.99
CA GLU A 140 -4.60 -0.23 -10.42
C GLU A 140 -3.74 1.02 -10.34
N LYS A 141 -2.75 1.02 -9.42
CA LYS A 141 -1.79 2.11 -9.33
C LYS A 141 -0.89 2.14 -10.59
N PRO A 142 -0.41 3.32 -11.03
CA PRO A 142 -0.50 4.64 -10.39
C PRO A 142 -1.74 5.48 -10.72
N PHE A 143 -2.18 6.30 -9.75
CA PHE A 143 -3.29 7.26 -9.87
C PHE A 143 -2.77 8.67 -10.20
N GLY A 144 -2.33 8.83 -11.45
CA GLY A 144 -1.53 10.00 -11.84
C GLY A 144 -0.06 9.84 -11.46
N HIS A 145 0.77 10.78 -11.90
CA HIS A 145 2.21 10.86 -11.62
C HIS A 145 2.62 12.17 -10.94
N ASP A 146 1.65 13.05 -10.70
CA ASP A 146 1.72 14.30 -9.96
C ASP A 146 0.29 14.74 -9.63
N LEU A 147 0.14 15.86 -8.91
CA LEU A 147 -1.18 16.38 -8.54
C LEU A 147 -2.05 16.73 -9.76
N ALA A 148 -1.46 17.29 -10.82
CA ALA A 148 -2.21 17.76 -11.99
C ALA A 148 -2.78 16.59 -12.79
N SER A 149 -1.97 15.58 -13.06
CA SER A 149 -2.36 14.35 -13.75
C SER A 149 -3.34 13.50 -12.93
N ALA A 150 -3.20 13.47 -11.60
CA ALA A 150 -4.16 12.81 -10.73
C ALA A 150 -5.54 13.47 -10.80
N ARG A 151 -5.59 14.80 -10.77
CA ARG A 151 -6.82 15.59 -10.94
C ARG A 151 -7.45 15.42 -12.31
N ASP A 152 -6.65 15.39 -13.37
CA ASP A 152 -7.14 15.17 -14.74
C ASP A 152 -7.80 13.79 -14.87
N LEU A 153 -7.09 12.72 -14.47
CA LEU A 153 -7.62 11.36 -14.45
C LEU A 153 -8.91 11.31 -13.64
N ASN A 154 -8.89 11.88 -12.43
CA ASN A 154 -10.05 11.86 -11.56
C ASN A 154 -11.25 12.60 -12.17
N THR A 155 -11.05 13.79 -12.72
CA THR A 155 -12.10 14.57 -13.40
C THR A 155 -12.78 13.75 -14.49
N ARG A 156 -12.00 13.02 -15.29
CA ARG A 156 -12.53 12.16 -16.35
C ARG A 156 -13.34 10.97 -15.81
N LEU A 157 -12.87 10.33 -14.73
CA LEU A 157 -13.60 9.23 -14.09
C LEU A 157 -14.89 9.71 -13.42
N ARG A 158 -14.83 10.79 -12.63
CA ARG A 158 -15.99 11.38 -11.91
C ARG A 158 -17.05 11.95 -12.85
N ALA A 159 -16.72 12.19 -14.13
CA ALA A 159 -17.69 12.63 -15.13
C ALA A 159 -18.75 11.57 -15.44
N VAL A 160 -18.46 10.28 -15.20
CA VAL A 160 -19.35 9.15 -15.55
C VAL A 160 -19.53 8.11 -14.43
N LEU A 161 -18.83 8.27 -13.30
CA LEU A 161 -18.93 7.42 -12.12
C LEU A 161 -19.15 8.27 -10.87
N ASP A 162 -19.82 7.71 -9.87
CA ASP A 162 -19.82 8.21 -8.48
C ASP A 162 -18.59 7.73 -7.69
N GLU A 163 -18.22 8.43 -6.61
CA GLU A 163 -16.95 8.17 -5.89
C GLU A 163 -17.02 6.83 -5.17
N ASN A 164 -18.23 6.40 -4.80
CA ASN A 164 -18.49 5.08 -4.25
C ASN A 164 -18.40 3.95 -5.29
N GLN A 165 -18.36 4.26 -6.58
CA GLN A 165 -18.13 3.31 -7.66
C GLN A 165 -16.64 3.17 -8.01
N ILE A 166 -15.78 4.10 -7.61
CA ILE A 166 -14.36 4.10 -7.95
C ILE A 166 -13.56 3.46 -6.81
N LEU A 167 -12.86 2.37 -7.13
CA LEU A 167 -12.01 1.63 -6.19
C LEU A 167 -10.54 1.77 -6.61
N ARG A 168 -9.77 2.59 -5.90
CA ARG A 168 -8.36 2.82 -6.22
C ARG A 168 -7.50 1.81 -5.49
N VAL A 169 -7.03 0.81 -6.22
CA VAL A 169 -6.37 -0.39 -5.70
C VAL A 169 -4.96 -0.06 -5.25
N ASP A 170 -4.72 -0.22 -3.96
CA ASP A 170 -3.40 -0.14 -3.36
C ASP A 170 -3.13 -1.41 -2.54
N HIS A 171 -2.25 -2.28 -3.05
CA HIS A 171 -1.91 -3.53 -2.38
C HIS A 171 -1.30 -3.36 -0.99
N PHE A 172 -0.82 -2.18 -0.59
CA PHE A 172 -0.41 -1.95 0.80
C PHE A 172 -1.60 -1.79 1.73
N LEU A 173 -2.69 -1.18 1.28
CA LEU A 173 -3.95 -1.11 2.04
C LEU A 173 -4.59 -2.49 2.21
N GLY A 174 -4.31 -3.43 1.29
CA GLY A 174 -4.74 -4.82 1.41
C GLY A 174 -3.95 -5.64 2.44
N LYS A 175 -2.80 -5.17 2.93
CA LYS A 175 -2.04 -5.88 3.97
C LYS A 175 -2.88 -5.89 5.25
N GLN A 176 -2.82 -7.00 6.01
CA GLN A 176 -3.65 -7.22 7.19
C GLN A 176 -3.79 -5.99 8.11
N PRO A 177 -2.71 -5.34 8.60
CA PRO A 177 -2.75 -4.48 9.80
C PRO A 177 -3.56 -3.18 9.72
N VAL A 178 -4.36 -2.92 8.68
CA VAL A 178 -5.27 -1.76 8.65
C VAL A 178 -6.38 -1.87 9.71
N GLU A 179 -7.00 -3.04 9.88
CA GLU A 179 -8.06 -3.24 10.88
C GLU A 179 -7.45 -3.48 12.26
N GLU A 180 -6.42 -4.31 12.34
CA GLU A 180 -5.75 -4.67 13.59
C GLU A 180 -5.11 -3.44 14.24
N LEU A 181 -4.54 -2.51 13.46
CA LEU A 181 -4.00 -1.26 14.00
C LEU A 181 -5.09 -0.37 14.61
N GLN A 182 -6.31 -0.35 14.05
CA GLN A 182 -7.42 0.39 14.64
C GLN A 182 -7.84 -0.22 15.97
N TYR A 183 -7.99 -1.55 16.05
CA TYR A 183 -8.27 -2.23 17.31
C TYR A 183 -7.16 -2.03 18.33
N LEU A 184 -5.90 -2.11 17.91
CA LEU A 184 -4.74 -1.87 18.76
C LEU A 184 -4.84 -0.48 19.41
N ARG A 185 -5.11 0.56 18.62
CA ARG A 185 -5.15 1.95 19.09
C ARG A 185 -6.40 2.27 19.91
N PHE A 186 -7.57 1.83 19.46
CA PHE A 186 -8.84 2.32 19.97
C PHE A 186 -9.53 1.39 20.97
N ALA A 187 -9.13 0.11 21.04
CA ALA A 187 -9.64 -0.84 22.04
C ALA A 187 -8.75 -0.98 23.28
N ASN A 188 -7.49 -0.51 23.23
CA ASN A 188 -6.53 -0.66 24.32
C ASN A 188 -6.25 0.68 25.02
N ASN A 189 -6.98 0.96 26.10
CA ASN A 189 -6.88 2.23 26.84
C ASN A 189 -5.45 2.58 27.31
N GLY A 190 -4.63 1.56 27.63
CA GLY A 190 -3.22 1.76 28.00
C GLY A 190 -2.39 2.38 26.86
N LEU A 191 -2.60 1.91 25.64
CA LEU A 191 -1.95 2.46 24.44
C LEU A 191 -2.57 3.80 24.05
N ALA A 192 -3.90 3.91 24.08
CA ALA A 192 -4.61 5.14 23.73
C ALA A 192 -4.13 6.37 24.54
N LYS A 193 -3.81 6.17 25.82
CA LYS A 193 -3.26 7.22 26.72
C LYS A 193 -1.85 7.68 26.38
N LEU A 194 -1.11 6.90 25.60
CA LEU A 194 0.25 7.22 25.17
C LEU A 194 0.28 7.77 23.74
N TRP A 195 -0.88 7.88 23.06
CA TRP A 195 -0.96 8.08 21.62
C TRP A 195 -1.15 9.53 21.19
N ASP A 196 -0.36 10.43 21.77
CA ASP A 196 -0.35 11.86 21.47
C ASP A 196 1.02 12.49 21.78
N ARG A 197 1.17 13.76 21.42
CA ARG A 197 2.35 14.60 21.64
C ARG A 197 2.79 14.76 23.10
N ASP A 198 1.91 14.53 24.08
CA ASP A 198 2.28 14.67 25.50
C ASP A 198 3.10 13.46 25.96
N SER A 199 2.93 12.31 25.28
CA SER A 199 3.72 11.10 25.52
C SER A 199 4.77 10.85 24.44
N VAL A 200 4.46 11.12 23.17
CA VAL A 200 5.30 10.83 22.00
C VAL A 200 6.17 12.04 21.65
N SER A 201 7.48 11.82 21.55
CA SER A 201 8.45 12.85 21.19
C SER A 201 8.76 12.89 19.70
N GLU A 202 8.75 11.74 19.02
CA GLU A 202 9.22 11.60 17.63
C GLU A 202 8.68 10.31 17.01
N ILE A 203 8.46 10.32 15.69
CA ILE A 203 8.00 9.14 14.93
C ILE A 203 8.97 8.86 13.79
N HIS A 204 9.40 7.60 13.67
CA HIS A 204 10.21 7.10 12.55
C HIS A 204 9.41 6.06 11.76
N ILE A 205 9.38 6.21 10.44
CA ILE A 205 8.80 5.22 9.52
C ILE A 205 9.92 4.68 8.65
N THR A 206 10.08 3.36 8.60
CA THR A 206 11.06 2.69 7.73
C THR A 206 10.33 1.74 6.81
N MET A 207 10.63 1.81 5.51
CA MET A 207 10.27 0.78 4.54
C MET A 207 11.52 0.35 3.77
N ALA A 208 12.02 -0.83 4.09
CA ALA A 208 13.21 -1.39 3.48
C ALA A 208 12.87 -2.63 2.66
N GLU A 209 13.50 -2.72 1.50
CA GLU A 209 13.47 -3.88 0.63
C GLU A 209 14.92 -4.31 0.36
N ASP A 210 15.19 -5.59 0.59
CA ASP A 210 16.51 -6.23 0.45
C ASP A 210 16.86 -6.61 -1.00
N PHE A 211 16.00 -6.25 -1.95
CA PHE A 211 16.18 -6.48 -3.38
C PHE A 211 16.21 -5.17 -4.17
N GLY A 212 16.91 -5.19 -5.31
CA GLY A 212 16.99 -4.08 -6.25
C GLY A 212 15.86 -4.07 -7.28
N ILE A 213 16.02 -3.29 -8.34
CA ILE A 213 15.17 -3.34 -9.52
C ILE A 213 15.78 -4.34 -10.51
N GLU A 214 15.05 -5.40 -10.85
CA GLU A 214 15.49 -6.43 -11.80
C GLU A 214 14.82 -6.26 -13.17
N ASP A 215 13.58 -6.76 -13.33
CA ASP A 215 12.89 -6.91 -14.61
C ASP A 215 12.06 -5.68 -15.03
N ARG A 216 12.06 -4.61 -14.22
CA ARG A 216 11.16 -3.46 -14.39
C ARG A 216 11.88 -2.12 -14.46
N GLY A 217 13.14 -2.10 -14.90
CA GLY A 217 13.97 -0.90 -15.00
C GLY A 217 13.27 0.27 -15.70
N LYS A 218 12.80 0.07 -16.93
CA LYS A 218 12.08 1.08 -17.72
C LYS A 218 10.84 1.66 -17.01
N PHE A 219 10.10 0.83 -16.28
CA PHE A 219 8.91 1.29 -15.55
C PHE A 219 9.32 2.07 -14.29
N TYR A 220 10.24 1.52 -13.50
CA TYR A 220 10.65 2.13 -12.23
C TYR A 220 11.38 3.47 -12.45
N ASP A 221 12.16 3.59 -13.53
CA ASP A 221 12.91 4.81 -13.87
C ASP A 221 12.02 6.02 -14.15
N ALA A 222 10.75 5.81 -14.52
CA ALA A 222 9.76 6.88 -14.67
C ALA A 222 9.01 7.20 -13.35
N VAL A 223 9.17 6.39 -12.30
CA VAL A 223 8.36 6.44 -11.07
C VAL A 223 9.19 6.96 -9.89
N GLY A 224 10.27 6.25 -9.54
CA GLY A 224 11.10 6.53 -8.35
C GLY A 224 10.44 6.14 -7.01
N ALA A 225 11.24 6.05 -5.95
CA ALA A 225 10.77 5.65 -4.62
C ALA A 225 9.69 6.59 -4.05
N LEU A 226 9.75 7.90 -4.33
CA LEU A 226 8.77 8.86 -3.82
C LEU A 226 7.35 8.56 -4.33
N ARG A 227 7.20 8.23 -5.62
CA ARG A 227 5.89 7.88 -6.18
C ARG A 227 5.50 6.43 -5.91
N ASP A 228 6.46 5.51 -5.89
CA ASP A 228 6.15 4.08 -5.79
C ASP A 228 5.58 3.70 -4.41
N VAL A 229 6.14 4.30 -3.34
CA VAL A 229 5.84 3.89 -1.95
C VAL A 229 5.56 5.02 -0.97
N VAL A 230 6.08 6.25 -1.18
CA VAL A 230 5.84 7.34 -0.22
C VAL A 230 4.46 7.97 -0.43
N GLN A 231 4.15 8.40 -1.66
CA GLN A 231 2.92 9.16 -1.98
C GLN A 231 1.64 8.42 -1.60
N ASN A 232 1.65 7.09 -1.68
CA ASN A 232 0.54 6.24 -1.33
C ASN A 232 0.81 5.50 -0.01
N HIS A 233 1.58 4.42 -0.04
CA HIS A 233 1.67 3.40 1.00
C HIS A 233 2.02 3.98 2.36
N LEU A 234 3.13 4.71 2.45
CA LEU A 234 3.65 5.16 3.73
C LEU A 234 2.88 6.35 4.30
N LEU A 235 2.32 7.21 3.44
CA LEU A 235 1.41 8.26 3.90
C LEU A 235 0.08 7.64 4.40
N GLN A 236 -0.44 6.60 3.76
CA GLN A 236 -1.62 5.87 4.25
C GLN A 236 -1.36 5.17 5.58
N VAL A 237 -0.20 4.53 5.75
CA VAL A 237 0.22 3.95 7.03
C VAL A 237 0.32 5.03 8.11
N LEU A 238 0.94 6.17 7.79
CA LEU A 238 1.03 7.30 8.73
C LEU A 238 -0.37 7.81 9.13
N ALA A 239 -1.29 7.94 8.18
CA ALA A 239 -2.66 8.36 8.50
C ALA A 239 -3.35 7.36 9.44
N LEU A 240 -3.20 6.06 9.24
CA LEU A 240 -3.75 5.05 10.15
C LEU A 240 -3.14 5.10 11.55
N VAL A 241 -1.86 5.47 11.68
CA VAL A 241 -1.20 5.67 12.97
C VAL A 241 -1.64 6.97 13.64
N ALA A 242 -1.92 8.02 12.87
CA ALA A 242 -2.11 9.37 13.37
C ALA A 242 -3.57 9.81 13.52
N MET A 243 -4.51 9.20 12.79
CA MET A 243 -5.89 9.67 12.70
C MET A 243 -6.64 9.61 14.04
N GLU A 244 -7.62 10.49 14.21
CA GLU A 244 -8.61 10.41 15.28
C GLU A 244 -9.52 9.17 15.12
N PRO A 245 -10.19 8.68 16.19
CA PRO A 245 -11.12 7.56 16.07
C PRO A 245 -12.29 7.91 15.13
N PRO A 246 -12.63 7.03 14.16
CA PRO A 246 -13.84 7.18 13.36
C PRO A 246 -15.10 7.21 14.22
N VAL A 247 -16.12 7.96 13.80
CA VAL A 247 -17.40 8.06 14.52
C VAL A 247 -18.32 6.86 14.27
N GLY A 248 -18.04 6.10 13.22
CA GLY A 248 -18.78 4.93 12.80
C GLY A 248 -17.90 3.92 12.05
N PRO A 249 -18.45 2.75 11.71
CA PRO A 249 -17.71 1.67 11.06
C PRO A 249 -17.67 1.78 9.53
N SER A 250 -18.25 2.83 8.93
CA SER A 250 -18.30 2.92 7.46
C SER A 250 -16.92 3.22 6.87
N ALA A 251 -16.72 2.86 5.60
CA ALA A 251 -15.49 3.20 4.88
C ALA A 251 -15.28 4.71 4.78
N ASP A 252 -16.36 5.50 4.64
CA ASP A 252 -16.26 6.95 4.58
C ASP A 252 -15.90 7.55 5.95
N ASP A 253 -16.41 7.02 7.07
CA ASP A 253 -15.98 7.45 8.42
C ASP A 253 -14.47 7.26 8.62
N LEU A 254 -13.93 6.12 8.15
CA LEU A 254 -12.49 5.85 8.18
C LEU A 254 -11.71 6.81 7.28
N ASN A 255 -12.16 7.00 6.04
CA ASN A 255 -11.49 7.85 5.06
C ASN A 255 -11.53 9.34 5.45
N ASP A 256 -12.61 9.81 6.09
CA ASP A 256 -12.71 11.15 6.66
C ASP A 256 -11.59 11.41 7.67
N LYS A 257 -11.36 10.46 8.60
CA LYS A 257 -10.29 10.58 9.60
C LYS A 257 -8.89 10.55 8.98
N LYS A 258 -8.67 9.79 7.90
CA LYS A 258 -7.41 9.81 7.14
C LYS A 258 -7.20 11.15 6.42
N ALA A 259 -8.23 11.66 5.74
CA ALA A 259 -8.18 12.93 5.03
C ALA A 259 -7.91 14.12 5.97
N GLU A 260 -8.48 14.11 7.17
CA GLU A 260 -8.19 15.11 8.22
C GLU A 260 -6.70 15.15 8.60
N VAL A 261 -6.03 13.99 8.67
CA VAL A 261 -4.58 13.94 8.91
C VAL A 261 -3.83 14.64 7.78
N PHE A 262 -4.08 14.26 6.53
CA PHE A 262 -3.34 14.82 5.39
C PHE A 262 -3.57 16.32 5.23
N ARG A 263 -4.78 16.80 5.48
CA ARG A 263 -5.08 18.25 5.46
C ARG A 263 -4.31 19.03 6.54
N ALA A 264 -3.92 18.39 7.63
CA ALA A 264 -3.08 18.97 8.67
C ALA A 264 -1.58 18.83 8.39
N MET A 265 -1.18 18.15 7.32
CA MET A 265 0.23 18.03 6.93
C MET A 265 0.63 19.16 5.97
N PRO A 266 1.71 19.92 6.24
CA PRO A 266 2.25 20.84 5.26
C PRO A 266 2.80 20.08 4.05
N ALA A 267 2.97 20.78 2.93
CA ALA A 267 3.72 20.22 1.81
C ALA A 267 5.19 20.01 2.21
N LEU A 268 5.82 18.97 1.68
CA LEU A 268 7.19 18.61 2.02
C LEU A 268 8.17 19.74 1.66
N ASP A 269 9.13 19.98 2.54
CA ASP A 269 10.25 20.87 2.29
C ASP A 269 11.35 20.08 1.55
N PRO A 270 11.68 20.41 0.29
CA PRO A 270 12.73 19.70 -0.46
C PRO A 270 14.11 19.72 0.21
N GLU A 271 14.42 20.74 1.01
CA GLU A 271 15.69 20.82 1.74
C GLU A 271 15.76 19.81 2.91
N ARG A 272 14.59 19.30 3.34
CA ARG A 272 14.46 18.25 4.35
C ARG A 272 14.18 16.89 3.72
N CYS A 273 14.56 16.72 2.46
CA CYS A 273 14.47 15.49 1.72
C CYS A 273 15.85 15.07 1.19
N VAL A 274 16.20 13.81 1.40
CA VAL A 274 17.42 13.18 0.91
C VAL A 274 17.00 12.10 -0.07
N ARG A 275 17.46 12.21 -1.32
CA ARG A 275 17.23 11.19 -2.34
C ARG A 275 18.51 10.42 -2.59
N GLY A 276 18.38 9.10 -2.72
CA GLY A 276 19.50 8.21 -2.97
C GLY A 276 19.27 7.29 -4.15
N GLN A 277 20.37 6.81 -4.74
CA GLN A 277 20.36 5.83 -5.82
C GLN A 277 21.46 4.79 -5.58
N TYR A 278 21.10 3.51 -5.47
CA TYR A 278 22.10 2.47 -5.20
C TYR A 278 23.06 2.33 -6.37
N ARG A 279 24.34 2.02 -6.08
CA ARG A 279 25.34 1.79 -7.12
C ARG A 279 24.99 0.55 -7.96
N GLY A 280 24.99 0.72 -9.29
CA GLY A 280 24.59 -0.32 -10.24
C GLY A 280 23.15 -0.15 -10.78
N TYR A 281 22.35 0.78 -10.25
CA TYR A 281 21.00 1.03 -10.78
C TYR A 281 21.00 1.42 -12.26
N THR A 282 21.94 2.26 -12.70
CA THR A 282 22.10 2.66 -14.11
C THR A 282 22.56 1.52 -15.03
N ASP A 283 22.92 0.36 -14.47
CA ASP A 283 23.28 -0.84 -15.23
C ASP A 283 22.11 -1.82 -15.39
N VAL A 284 20.98 -1.56 -14.75
CA VAL A 284 19.74 -2.32 -14.93
C VAL A 284 19.17 -2.09 -16.32
N ASP A 285 18.67 -3.15 -16.96
CA ASP A 285 18.10 -3.07 -18.30
C ASP A 285 16.88 -2.12 -18.33
N GLY A 286 16.84 -1.26 -19.35
CA GLY A 286 15.81 -0.25 -19.52
C GLY A 286 15.96 1.03 -18.66
N VAL A 287 16.98 1.15 -17.82
CA VAL A 287 17.29 2.39 -17.07
C VAL A 287 18.22 3.29 -17.87
N ALA A 288 17.98 4.61 -17.86
CA ALA A 288 18.85 5.57 -18.52
C ALA A 288 20.23 5.65 -17.83
N LYS A 289 21.31 5.75 -18.63
CA LYS A 289 22.70 5.79 -18.09
C LYS A 289 23.00 7.03 -17.24
N ASP A 290 22.26 8.10 -17.46
CA ASP A 290 22.34 9.36 -16.72
C ASP A 290 21.14 9.57 -15.77
N SER A 291 20.34 8.51 -15.52
CA SER A 291 19.15 8.57 -14.68
C SER A 291 19.44 9.21 -13.33
N GLN A 292 18.61 10.19 -12.98
CA GLN A 292 18.59 10.83 -11.67
C GLN A 292 17.42 10.34 -10.82
N THR A 293 16.82 9.18 -11.15
CA THR A 293 15.70 8.60 -10.42
C THR A 293 16.17 8.03 -9.10
N GLU A 294 15.46 8.36 -8.02
CA GLU A 294 15.80 7.86 -6.69
C GLU A 294 15.28 6.43 -6.48
N THR A 295 16.13 5.58 -5.93
CA THR A 295 15.78 4.24 -5.40
C THR A 295 15.67 4.24 -3.89
N TYR A 296 15.97 5.39 -3.26
CA TYR A 296 15.89 5.64 -1.83
C TYR A 296 15.41 7.07 -1.58
N ILE A 297 14.62 7.26 -0.53
CA ILE A 297 14.24 8.58 -0.04
C ILE A 297 14.21 8.58 1.48
N ALA A 298 14.74 9.63 2.10
CA ALA A 298 14.53 9.96 3.50
C ALA A 298 14.01 11.39 3.61
N LEU A 299 12.98 11.62 4.41
CA LEU A 299 12.32 12.91 4.51
C LEU A 299 11.85 13.20 5.94
N ARG A 300 11.70 14.49 6.24
CA ARG A 300 11.03 14.97 7.46
C ARG A 300 9.69 15.61 7.10
N THR A 301 8.66 15.27 7.84
CA THR A 301 7.32 15.86 7.78
C THR A 301 6.76 16.07 9.19
N GLU A 302 5.54 16.58 9.27
CA GLU A 302 4.81 16.83 10.53
C GLU A 302 3.30 16.82 10.28
N ILE A 303 2.52 16.74 11.36
CA ILE A 303 1.06 16.86 11.35
C ILE A 303 0.69 17.98 12.32
N ASP A 304 0.22 19.12 11.79
CA ASP A 304 -0.10 20.32 12.56
C ASP A 304 -1.54 20.29 13.08
N ASN A 305 -1.78 19.45 14.07
CA ASN A 305 -3.06 19.37 14.79
C ASN A 305 -2.83 19.18 16.30
N TRP A 306 -3.90 19.18 17.09
CA TRP A 306 -3.79 19.07 18.55
C TRP A 306 -3.07 17.81 19.03
N ARG A 307 -3.21 16.68 18.34
CA ARG A 307 -2.59 15.41 18.74
C ARG A 307 -1.10 15.38 18.46
N TRP A 308 -0.63 15.98 17.36
CA TRP A 308 0.72 15.76 16.83
C TRP A 308 1.58 17.02 16.66
N ALA A 309 1.05 18.22 16.89
CA ALA A 309 1.81 19.46 16.68
C ALA A 309 3.14 19.45 17.48
N GLY A 310 4.24 19.67 16.76
CA GLY A 310 5.60 19.65 17.30
C GLY A 310 6.26 18.28 17.42
N VAL A 311 5.57 17.19 17.06
CA VAL A 311 6.17 15.85 16.95
C VAL A 311 6.76 15.70 15.54
N PRO A 312 8.09 15.71 15.36
CA PRO A 312 8.70 15.49 14.06
C PRO A 312 8.49 14.04 13.61
N ILE A 313 8.19 13.89 12.31
CA ILE A 313 8.00 12.59 11.68
C ILE A 313 9.10 12.42 10.63
N PHE A 314 9.92 11.40 10.80
CA PHE A 314 10.95 11.03 9.84
C PHE A 314 10.52 9.75 9.12
N LEU A 315 10.70 9.74 7.81
CA LEU A 315 10.37 8.60 6.97
C LEU A 315 11.58 8.26 6.11
N ARG A 316 11.92 6.98 6.00
CA ARG A 316 12.86 6.47 5.01
C ARG A 316 12.27 5.28 4.24
N ALA A 317 12.51 5.24 2.95
CA ALA A 317 12.11 4.14 2.08
C ALA A 317 13.18 3.85 1.03
N GLY A 318 13.44 2.58 0.69
CA GLY A 318 14.34 2.29 -0.42
C GLY A 318 14.55 0.83 -0.76
N LYS A 319 15.12 0.63 -1.96
CA LYS A 319 15.52 -0.65 -2.55
C LYS A 319 16.97 -0.98 -2.22
N ALA A 320 17.32 -2.27 -2.30
CA ALA A 320 18.65 -2.79 -2.02
C ALA A 320 19.20 -2.32 -0.66
N LEU A 321 18.33 -2.27 0.35
CA LEU A 321 18.68 -2.06 1.75
C LEU A 321 19.05 -3.41 2.41
N PRO A 322 19.47 -3.46 3.68
CA PRO A 322 19.97 -4.71 4.26
C PRO A 322 18.87 -5.74 4.56
N GLU A 323 17.62 -5.28 4.74
CA GLU A 323 16.52 -6.09 5.24
C GLU A 323 15.21 -5.77 4.52
N LYS A 324 14.27 -6.71 4.53
CA LYS A 324 12.88 -6.49 4.12
C LYS A 324 11.99 -6.24 5.32
N VAL A 325 11.62 -4.99 5.56
CA VAL A 325 10.78 -4.60 6.71
C VAL A 325 10.06 -3.28 6.49
N THR A 326 8.80 -3.19 6.90
CA THR A 326 8.05 -1.95 7.08
C THR A 326 7.71 -1.78 8.55
N GLU A 327 8.17 -0.69 9.15
CA GLU A 327 8.07 -0.40 10.59
C GLU A 327 7.62 1.04 10.83
N VAL A 328 6.75 1.24 11.81
CA VAL A 328 6.50 2.54 12.46
C VAL A 328 7.00 2.47 13.89
N ARG A 329 7.91 3.37 14.26
CA ARG A 329 8.51 3.46 15.59
C ARG A 329 8.20 4.80 16.20
N MET A 330 7.52 4.78 17.34
CA MET A 330 7.16 5.96 18.12
C MET A 330 8.04 6.01 19.35
N PHE A 331 8.81 7.09 19.49
CA PHE A 331 9.64 7.32 20.67
C PHE A 331 8.85 8.14 21.69
N LEU A 332 8.86 7.70 22.94
CA LEU A 332 8.25 8.47 24.02
C LEU A 332 9.22 9.54 24.56
N HIS A 333 8.67 10.55 25.20
CA HIS A 333 9.46 11.43 26.06
C HIS A 333 10.08 10.62 27.21
N HIS A 334 11.25 11.03 27.69
CA HIS A 334 11.71 10.52 28.97
C HIS A 334 10.79 11.05 30.08
N VAL A 335 10.71 10.29 31.18
CA VAL A 335 10.08 10.78 32.41
C VAL A 335 10.76 12.09 32.81
N PRO A 336 10.01 13.19 33.02
CA PRO A 336 10.60 14.49 33.31
C PRO A 336 11.23 14.55 34.71
N GLY A 337 12.28 15.35 34.86
CA GLY A 337 12.94 15.63 36.14
C GLY A 337 14.00 14.61 36.56
N PHE A 338 14.32 14.59 37.86
CA PHE A 338 15.25 13.67 38.53
C PHE A 338 16.71 13.61 38.01
N SER A 339 17.17 14.57 37.20
CA SER A 339 18.57 14.63 36.73
C SER A 339 19.61 14.71 37.87
N PHE A 340 19.18 15.07 39.09
CA PHE A 340 20.02 15.12 40.29
C PHE A 340 20.22 13.75 40.96
N LEU A 341 19.56 12.68 40.48
CA LEU A 341 19.69 11.31 41.00
C LEU A 341 20.37 10.40 39.96
N PRO A 342 21.33 9.54 40.36
CA PRO A 342 21.87 8.52 39.47
C PRO A 342 20.79 7.50 39.11
N ASN A 343 20.93 6.84 37.95
CA ASN A 343 20.16 5.65 37.56
C ASN A 343 18.64 5.86 37.41
N ARG A 344 18.16 7.06 37.08
CA ARG A 344 16.73 7.35 36.87
C ARG A 344 16.32 7.50 35.41
N ARG A 345 17.29 7.57 34.50
CA ARG A 345 17.05 7.73 33.07
C ARG A 345 17.69 6.56 32.34
N PRO A 346 16.91 5.69 31.68
CA PRO A 346 17.49 4.73 30.74
C PRO A 346 18.19 5.47 29.60
N PRO A 347 19.20 4.85 28.95
CA PRO A 347 19.90 5.46 27.82
C PRO A 347 18.92 5.95 26.74
N GLU A 348 17.97 5.08 26.37
CA GLU A 348 16.89 5.38 25.43
C GLU A 348 15.53 5.45 26.15
N PRO A 349 14.58 6.28 25.67
CA PRO A 349 13.23 6.28 26.19
C PRO A 349 12.49 5.00 25.83
N ASN A 350 11.29 4.85 26.38
CA ASN A 350 10.37 3.81 25.93
C ASN A 350 9.99 4.02 24.46
N GLN A 351 9.71 2.92 23.75
CA GLN A 351 9.36 2.94 22.33
C GLN A 351 8.17 2.03 22.07
N ILE A 352 7.24 2.50 21.24
CA ILE A 352 6.17 1.68 20.66
C ILE A 352 6.57 1.39 19.22
N VAL A 353 6.79 0.12 18.90
CA VAL A 353 7.24 -0.33 17.59
C VAL A 353 6.15 -1.17 16.95
N LEU A 354 5.71 -0.77 15.77
CA LEU A 354 4.70 -1.46 14.98
C LEU A 354 5.38 -2.01 13.73
N ARG A 355 5.54 -3.34 13.65
CA ARG A 355 5.95 -3.98 12.40
C ARG A 355 4.71 -4.16 11.54
N ILE A 356 4.71 -3.56 10.37
CA ILE A 356 3.62 -3.60 9.39
C ILE A 356 3.83 -4.76 8.42
N ASP A 357 5.08 -5.04 8.05
CA ASP A 357 5.44 -6.11 7.14
C ASP A 357 6.92 -6.49 7.33
N PRO A 358 7.32 -7.74 7.11
CA PRO A 358 6.51 -8.96 7.17
C PRO A 358 6.11 -9.29 8.62
N ASP A 359 5.26 -10.29 8.83
CA ASP A 359 4.83 -10.78 10.15
C ASP A 359 4.39 -9.64 11.10
N PRO A 360 3.22 -9.03 10.85
CA PRO A 360 2.78 -7.85 11.57
C PRO A 360 2.74 -8.07 13.08
N GLY A 361 3.10 -7.05 13.87
CA GLY A 361 3.10 -7.16 15.32
C GLY A 361 3.44 -5.85 16.02
N MET A 362 3.46 -5.90 17.35
CA MET A 362 3.84 -4.79 18.20
C MET A 362 4.92 -5.18 19.20
N ARG A 363 5.92 -4.31 19.37
CA ARG A 363 6.90 -4.35 20.46
C ARG A 363 6.78 -3.09 21.30
N LEU A 364 6.69 -3.28 22.62
CA LEU A 364 6.91 -2.22 23.60
C LEU A 364 8.30 -2.39 24.20
N GLN A 365 9.19 -1.43 23.93
CA GLN A 365 10.53 -1.39 24.53
C GLN A 365 10.48 -0.56 25.80
N LEU A 366 10.83 -1.20 26.91
CA LEU A 366 10.90 -0.63 28.25
C LEU A 366 12.32 -0.80 28.81
N SER A 367 12.55 -0.29 30.03
CA SER A 367 13.80 -0.51 30.75
C SER A 367 13.54 -1.15 32.11
N ALA A 368 14.39 -2.11 32.50
CA ALA A 368 14.35 -2.74 33.81
C ALA A 368 15.74 -2.82 34.44
N GLN A 369 15.77 -2.81 35.77
CA GLN A 369 17.00 -2.98 36.54
C GLN A 369 17.09 -4.43 37.04
N VAL A 370 18.21 -5.09 36.75
CA VAL A 370 18.56 -6.43 37.28
C VAL A 370 19.89 -6.30 38.02
N GLY A 371 19.85 -6.42 39.36
CA GLY A 371 20.99 -6.07 40.21
C GLY A 371 21.32 -4.59 40.10
N ASP A 372 22.58 -4.27 39.77
CA ASP A 372 23.05 -2.87 39.59
C ASP A 372 23.09 -2.42 38.11
N ALA A 373 22.60 -3.24 37.18
CA ALA A 373 22.63 -2.95 35.75
C ALA A 373 21.22 -2.76 35.16
N TRP A 374 21.10 -1.79 34.26
CA TRP A 374 19.90 -1.51 33.48
C TRP A 374 19.95 -2.22 32.14
N HIS A 375 18.82 -2.76 31.73
CA HIS A 375 18.67 -3.48 30.47
C HIS A 375 17.36 -3.10 29.80
N ASP A 376 17.37 -3.16 28.48
CA ASP A 376 16.17 -3.05 27.68
C ASP A 376 15.32 -4.31 27.84
N VAL A 377 14.01 -4.11 27.94
CA VAL A 377 13.01 -5.17 28.02
C VAL A 377 12.08 -5.03 26.84
N HIS A 378 11.92 -6.11 26.07
CA HIS A 378 11.04 -6.17 24.91
C HIS A 378 9.79 -6.98 25.26
N LEU A 379 8.63 -6.34 25.17
CA LEU A 379 7.33 -7.01 25.23
C LEU A 379 6.79 -7.12 23.81
N ASP A 380 6.89 -8.30 23.22
CA ASP A 380 6.54 -8.58 21.83
C ASP A 380 5.21 -9.34 21.74
N SER A 381 4.36 -8.97 20.77
CA SER A 381 3.23 -9.78 20.29
C SER A 381 3.26 -9.80 18.76
N SER A 382 3.09 -10.99 18.17
CA SER A 382 2.93 -11.17 16.72
C SER A 382 1.45 -11.36 16.43
N PHE A 383 0.91 -10.54 15.53
CA PHE A 383 -0.46 -10.69 15.06
C PHE A 383 -0.61 -11.92 14.16
N ALA A 384 0.42 -12.32 13.42
CA ALA A 384 0.34 -13.52 12.57
C ALA A 384 0.28 -14.81 13.41
N GLU A 385 1.06 -14.90 14.49
CA GLU A 385 1.02 -16.04 15.41
C GLU A 385 -0.29 -16.06 16.21
N ASP A 386 -0.76 -14.90 16.68
CA ASP A 386 -1.95 -14.80 17.53
C ASP A 386 -3.27 -14.90 16.74
N LEU A 387 -3.29 -14.58 15.44
CA LEU A 387 -4.51 -14.47 14.61
C LEU A 387 -4.59 -15.42 13.39
N GLY A 388 -3.52 -16.15 13.03
CA GLY A 388 -3.52 -17.17 11.97
C GLY A 388 -2.93 -16.73 10.61
N GLU A 389 -3.03 -17.58 9.57
CA GLU A 389 -2.44 -17.31 8.24
C GLU A 389 -3.03 -16.04 7.62
N ALA A 390 -2.15 -15.08 7.30
CA ALA A 390 -2.57 -13.82 6.73
C ALA A 390 -3.21 -13.98 5.35
N VAL A 391 -4.39 -13.37 5.18
CA VAL A 391 -4.98 -13.16 3.85
C VAL A 391 -4.01 -12.27 3.05
N ARG A 392 -3.58 -12.73 1.87
CA ARG A 392 -2.64 -11.96 1.03
C ARG A 392 -3.33 -10.70 0.48
N PRO A 393 -2.58 -9.62 0.19
CA PRO A 393 -3.21 -8.34 -0.10
C PRO A 393 -4.14 -8.33 -1.31
N TYR A 394 -3.76 -8.98 -2.41
CA TYR A 394 -4.57 -9.00 -3.64
C TYR A 394 -5.85 -9.82 -3.50
N GLU A 395 -5.84 -10.97 -2.82
CA GLU A 395 -7.08 -11.74 -2.58
C GLU A 395 -8.04 -10.96 -1.67
N ARG A 396 -7.52 -10.23 -0.68
CA ARG A 396 -8.34 -9.37 0.20
C ARG A 396 -8.98 -8.23 -0.59
N LEU A 397 -8.18 -7.53 -1.40
CA LEU A 397 -8.66 -6.38 -2.18
C LEU A 397 -9.68 -6.79 -3.24
N LEU A 398 -9.43 -7.87 -3.99
CA LEU A 398 -10.40 -8.36 -4.98
C LEU A 398 -11.72 -8.75 -4.32
N TYR A 399 -11.67 -9.42 -3.16
CA TYR A 399 -12.88 -9.78 -2.43
C TYR A 399 -13.61 -8.56 -1.85
N ALA A 400 -12.88 -7.60 -1.29
CA ALA A 400 -13.45 -6.34 -0.82
C ALA A 400 -14.12 -5.57 -1.97
N ALA A 401 -13.49 -5.51 -3.15
CA ALA A 401 -14.08 -4.89 -4.33
C ALA A 401 -15.37 -5.59 -4.78
N LEU A 402 -15.39 -6.93 -4.80
CA LEU A 402 -16.56 -7.74 -5.17
C LEU A 402 -17.73 -7.52 -4.20
N THR A 403 -17.44 -7.44 -2.91
CA THR A 403 -18.45 -7.26 -1.86
C THR A 403 -18.85 -5.80 -1.65
N GLY A 404 -18.10 -4.86 -2.24
CA GLY A 404 -18.34 -3.42 -2.11
C GLY A 404 -17.78 -2.79 -0.83
N ASP A 405 -16.87 -3.49 -0.13
CA ASP A 405 -16.16 -2.93 1.01
C ASP A 405 -15.09 -1.94 0.53
N ARG A 406 -15.30 -0.66 0.87
CA ARG A 406 -14.45 0.46 0.45
C ARG A 406 -13.33 0.79 1.44
N GLN A 407 -13.23 0.11 2.60
CA GLN A 407 -12.27 0.48 3.65
C GLN A 407 -10.80 0.35 3.22
N LEU A 408 -10.53 -0.54 2.26
CA LEU A 408 -9.19 -0.85 1.75
C LEU A 408 -8.81 -0.05 0.49
N PHE A 409 -9.64 0.91 0.07
CA PHE A 409 -9.43 1.70 -1.14
C PHE A 409 -9.28 3.18 -0.79
N ALA A 410 -8.29 3.82 -1.40
CA ALA A 410 -8.05 5.24 -1.19
C ALA A 410 -9.15 6.08 -1.88
N ARG A 411 -9.69 7.04 -1.11
CA ARG A 411 -10.66 8.03 -1.61
C ARG A 411 -9.94 9.18 -2.32
N GLU A 412 -10.63 9.82 -3.27
CA GLU A 412 -10.14 10.93 -4.08
C GLU A 412 -9.42 12.01 -3.27
N ASP A 413 -10.06 12.50 -2.22
CA ASP A 413 -9.57 13.59 -1.38
C ASP A 413 -8.25 13.26 -0.70
N ALA A 414 -8.11 12.02 -0.19
CA ALA A 414 -6.85 11.56 0.36
C ALA A 414 -5.72 11.52 -0.69
N ILE A 415 -6.03 11.12 -1.93
CA ILE A 415 -5.04 11.05 -3.02
C ILE A 415 -4.58 12.44 -3.44
N GLU A 416 -5.50 13.40 -3.58
CA GLU A 416 -5.12 14.77 -3.89
C GLU A 416 -4.25 15.39 -2.79
N GLU A 417 -4.60 15.14 -1.52
CA GLU A 417 -3.81 15.64 -0.39
C GLU A 417 -2.42 15.01 -0.33
N THR A 418 -2.28 13.71 -0.58
CA THR A 418 -0.94 13.10 -0.61
C THR A 418 -0.11 13.58 -1.79
N TRP A 419 -0.71 13.83 -2.97
CA TRP A 419 -0.02 14.48 -4.08
C TRP A 419 0.40 15.92 -3.74
N ARG A 420 -0.49 16.71 -3.12
CA ARG A 420 -0.17 18.06 -2.62
C ARG A 420 1.03 18.02 -1.67
N ILE A 421 1.08 17.03 -0.78
CA ILE A 421 2.16 16.88 0.20
C ILE A 421 3.50 16.64 -0.51
N VAL A 422 3.56 15.71 -1.48
CA VAL A 422 4.83 15.32 -2.11
C VAL A 422 5.27 16.24 -3.26
N GLN A 423 4.36 17.02 -3.85
CA GLN A 423 4.60 17.80 -5.07
C GLN A 423 5.88 18.66 -5.03
N PRO A 424 6.22 19.40 -3.95
CA PRO A 424 7.42 20.23 -3.97
C PRO A 424 8.72 19.44 -4.19
N VAL A 425 8.78 18.19 -3.71
CA VAL A 425 9.95 17.31 -3.89
C VAL A 425 10.00 16.78 -5.32
N LEU A 426 8.86 16.58 -5.98
CA LEU A 426 8.81 16.22 -7.40
C LEU A 426 9.28 17.37 -8.29
N ASP A 427 8.87 18.60 -7.97
CA ASP A 427 9.23 19.80 -8.74
C ASP A 427 10.69 20.21 -8.52
N LYS A 428 11.20 20.00 -7.31
CA LYS A 428 12.58 20.34 -6.90
C LYS A 428 13.25 19.14 -6.24
N PRO A 429 13.62 18.10 -7.01
CA PRO A 429 14.11 16.84 -6.47
C PRO A 429 15.53 16.93 -5.90
N GLY A 430 16.22 18.06 -5.97
CA GLY A 430 17.58 18.19 -5.42
C GLY A 430 18.57 17.20 -6.05
N ARG A 431 19.66 16.90 -5.32
CA ARG A 431 20.73 16.01 -5.79
C ARG A 431 20.52 14.55 -5.38
N ILE A 432 21.00 13.63 -6.20
CA ILE A 432 21.09 12.20 -5.87
C ILE A 432 22.35 11.92 -5.05
N HIS A 433 22.19 11.12 -3.98
CA HIS A 433 23.27 10.57 -3.19
C HIS A 433 23.43 9.07 -3.45
N HIS A 434 24.62 8.65 -3.88
CA HIS A 434 24.86 7.23 -4.08
C HIS A 434 25.08 6.48 -2.76
N TYR A 435 24.59 5.25 -2.71
CA TYR A 435 24.81 4.32 -1.60
C TYR A 435 25.10 2.91 -2.12
N ASP A 436 25.78 2.10 -1.31
CA ASP A 436 26.13 0.74 -1.70
C ASP A 436 24.93 -0.20 -1.45
N PRO A 437 24.62 -1.14 -2.36
CA PRO A 437 23.62 -2.18 -2.10
C PRO A 437 23.90 -2.93 -0.79
N GLY A 438 22.86 -3.17 0.01
CA GLY A 438 22.97 -3.79 1.33
C GLY A 438 23.41 -2.84 2.44
N SER A 439 23.53 -1.53 2.18
CA SER A 439 23.68 -0.49 3.20
C SER A 439 22.34 0.15 3.57
N TRP A 440 22.26 0.91 4.67
CA TRP A 440 21.04 1.60 5.12
C TRP A 440 20.70 2.90 4.36
N GLY A 441 21.26 3.07 3.15
CA GLY A 441 21.14 4.27 2.35
C GLY A 441 22.31 5.25 2.54
N PRO A 442 22.21 6.46 1.97
CA PRO A 442 23.30 7.44 1.99
C PRO A 442 23.49 8.09 3.37
N ASP A 443 24.74 8.45 3.72
CA ASP A 443 25.08 9.13 4.98
C ASP A 443 24.28 10.43 5.21
N ALA A 444 23.89 11.11 4.12
CA ALA A 444 23.06 12.31 4.20
C ALA A 444 21.72 12.08 4.91
N ALA A 445 21.18 10.85 4.91
CA ALA A 445 19.97 10.49 5.64
C ALA A 445 20.17 10.50 7.17
N GLN A 446 21.40 10.34 7.66
CA GLN A 446 21.72 10.50 9.08
C GLN A 446 21.78 11.97 9.47
N SER A 447 22.29 12.83 8.58
CA SER A 447 22.32 14.28 8.81
C SER A 447 20.93 14.89 8.94
N LEU A 448 19.91 14.29 8.32
CA LEU A 448 18.51 14.72 8.44
C LEU A 448 17.99 14.62 9.90
N LEU A 449 18.55 13.71 10.69
CA LEU A 449 18.23 13.49 12.10
C LEU A 449 19.11 14.31 13.06
N HIS A 450 19.88 15.28 12.57
CA HIS A 450 20.71 16.10 13.47
C HIS A 450 19.85 16.83 14.50
N GLY A 451 20.15 16.63 15.79
CA GLY A 451 19.35 17.16 16.90
C GLY A 451 18.14 16.29 17.28
N HIS A 452 17.97 15.14 16.63
CA HIS A 452 16.89 14.17 16.81
C HIS A 452 17.47 12.77 17.11
N ARG A 453 16.59 11.78 17.29
CA ARG A 453 17.02 10.40 17.57
C ARG A 453 17.59 9.76 16.31
N SER A 454 18.67 8.99 16.44
CA SER A 454 19.23 8.26 15.30
C SER A 454 18.27 7.17 14.81
N TRP A 455 18.38 6.82 13.53
CA TRP A 455 17.73 5.62 13.01
C TRP A 455 18.14 4.40 13.85
N GLN A 456 17.16 3.63 14.33
CA GLN A 456 17.38 2.39 15.06
C GLN A 456 17.47 1.21 14.08
N GLU A 457 18.05 0.11 14.54
CA GLU A 457 17.89 -1.17 13.86
C GLU A 457 16.41 -1.58 13.91
N PRO A 458 15.79 -1.91 12.76
CA PRO A 458 14.40 -2.37 12.75
C PRO A 458 14.19 -3.65 13.55
N TRP A 459 13.00 -3.82 14.12
CA TRP A 459 12.58 -5.05 14.77
C TRP A 459 12.19 -6.10 13.74
N LEU A 460 13.14 -6.96 13.39
CA LEU A 460 12.94 -8.04 12.42
C LEU A 460 12.13 -9.21 13.03
N PRO A 461 11.40 -9.99 12.20
CA PRO A 461 10.80 -11.25 12.63
C PRO A 461 11.85 -12.19 13.21
N LYS A 462 11.47 -13.03 14.17
CA LYS A 462 12.36 -14.08 14.65
C LYS A 462 12.57 -15.07 13.50
N GLN A 463 13.83 -15.37 13.15
CA GLN A 463 14.11 -16.50 12.27
C GLN A 463 13.59 -17.75 12.97
N THR A 464 12.51 -18.35 12.44
CA THR A 464 12.14 -19.71 12.80
C THR A 464 13.30 -20.58 12.34
N SER A 465 14.15 -21.00 13.27
CA SER A 465 15.09 -22.09 13.04
C SER A 465 14.27 -23.30 12.60
N SER A 466 14.32 -23.61 11.31
CA SER A 466 13.84 -24.88 10.78
C SER A 466 14.58 -25.99 11.51
N GLN A 467 13.89 -26.69 12.41
CA GLN A 467 14.31 -28.01 12.87
C GLN A 467 13.87 -29.06 11.88
#